data_AF-A0A432QW48-F1
#
_entry.id   AF-A0A432QW48-F1
#
_cell.length_a   1.000
_cell.length_b   1.000
_cell.length_c   1.000
_cell.angle_alpha   90.00
_cell.angle_beta   90.00
_cell.angle_gamma   90.00
#
_symmetry.space_group_name_H-M   'P 1'
#
loop_
_entity.id
_entity.type
_entity.pdbx_description
1 polymer ?
#
loop_
_entity_poly.entity_id
_entity_poly.type
_entity_poly.pdbx_seq_one_letter_code
_entity_poly.pdbx_strand_id
1 'polypeptide(L)'
;MFGDLPTLWRRTLKIIHSSDWHIRSTIPLIRKETFVQEQFEKVAELVSWSNQYQAPILCAGDMLDSNKISFSVYNELQRILLAAEFPPYVIRGNHDAYFHSDDVSGTPLMGLHDSGAVRVISGMCELESGTVLHGCGFGDSPGTPVKGCINILMMHTPVFCKKVPHFMKDGILAADLEARFPGFDLYLAGDIHEPCSKGSVNVSGSMMRSTALQQDYKPRAYLIDLDSGAQEELYFTLHKDVFEEALVVEVEEGYSEELQELVKELKTEDGRKVDFKKVSYKLGAKDASVIRILNEIFKTAED
;
A
#
# COMPACT_ATOMS: atom_id res chain seq x y z
N MET A 1 -11.08 28.43 27.77
CA MET A 1 -12.33 29.08 27.32
C MET A 1 -12.18 29.31 25.83
N PHE A 2 -12.66 28.38 25.02
CA PHE A 2 -12.73 28.55 23.56
C PHE A 2 -14.10 29.16 23.30
N GLY A 3 -14.13 30.42 22.88
CA GLY A 3 -15.37 31.13 22.57
C GLY A 3 -15.98 30.56 21.29
N ASP A 4 -17.31 30.41 21.30
CA ASP A 4 -18.10 30.04 20.13
C ASP A 4 -17.89 31.06 19.01
N LEU A 5 -17.10 30.69 18.01
CA LEU A 5 -17.03 31.40 16.74
C LEU A 5 -18.26 31.04 15.90
N PRO A 6 -18.88 32.00 15.20
CA PRO A 6 -20.05 31.74 14.36
C PRO A 6 -19.75 30.69 13.29
N THR A 7 -20.60 29.66 13.22
CA THR A 7 -20.57 28.49 12.31
C THR A 7 -20.68 28.80 10.81
N LEU A 8 -20.64 30.06 10.40
CA LEU A 8 -21.04 30.50 9.05
C LEU A 8 -19.92 30.53 7.99
N TRP A 9 -18.68 30.18 8.33
CA TRP A 9 -17.55 30.17 7.36
C TRP A 9 -16.56 29.03 7.57
N ARG A 10 -16.94 27.93 8.22
CA ARG A 10 -16.05 26.77 8.29
C ARG A 10 -15.92 26.20 6.88
N ARG A 11 -14.71 26.23 6.32
CA ARG A 11 -14.40 25.49 5.10
C ARG A 11 -14.62 24.01 5.40
N THR A 12 -15.28 23.33 4.49
CA THR A 12 -15.45 21.88 4.59
C THR A 12 -14.10 21.20 4.46
N LEU A 13 -13.74 20.39 5.45
CA LEU A 13 -12.46 19.69 5.45
C LEU A 13 -12.59 18.40 4.64
N LYS A 14 -11.85 18.36 3.53
CA LYS A 14 -11.71 17.18 2.68
C LYS A 14 -10.32 16.61 2.82
N ILE A 15 -10.18 15.30 2.66
CA ILE A 15 -8.88 14.60 2.63
C ILE A 15 -8.83 13.66 1.44
N ILE A 16 -7.62 13.32 0.99
CA ILE A 16 -7.40 12.27 0.00
C ILE A 16 -6.62 11.14 0.66
N HIS A 17 -7.23 9.95 0.78
CA HIS A 17 -6.57 8.77 1.30
C HIS A 17 -5.97 7.92 0.16
N SER A 18 -4.69 7.61 0.27
CA SER A 18 -3.95 6.70 -0.61
C SER A 18 -2.89 5.95 0.20
N SER A 19 -2.33 4.85 -0.30
CA SER A 19 -1.29 4.06 0.38
C SER A 19 -0.54 3.20 -0.63
N ASP A 20 0.51 2.50 -0.18
CA ASP A 20 1.18 1.47 -0.98
C ASP A 20 1.59 2.01 -2.37
N TRP A 21 2.23 3.18 -2.35
CA TRP A 21 2.72 3.79 -3.58
C TRP A 21 3.89 2.98 -4.14
N HIS A 22 4.70 2.39 -3.25
CA HIS A 22 5.85 1.55 -3.55
C HIS A 22 6.76 2.18 -4.62
N ILE A 23 7.07 3.48 -4.45
CA ILE A 23 7.89 4.21 -5.42
C ILE A 23 9.29 3.59 -5.47
N ARG A 24 9.71 3.18 -6.67
CA ARG A 24 11.00 2.48 -6.86
C ARG A 24 11.60 2.66 -8.24
N SER A 25 12.90 2.40 -8.32
CA SER A 25 13.67 2.39 -9.57
C SER A 25 13.64 1.02 -10.28
N THR A 26 13.28 -0.05 -9.58
CA THR A 26 13.25 -1.42 -10.10
C THR A 26 11.92 -1.70 -10.81
N ILE A 27 12.00 -2.22 -12.03
CA ILE A 27 10.82 -2.57 -12.82
C ILE A 27 10.40 -3.99 -12.43
N PRO A 28 9.15 -4.23 -11.98
CA PRO A 28 8.66 -5.59 -11.79
C PRO A 28 8.82 -6.41 -13.08
N LEU A 29 9.21 -7.68 -12.99
CA LEU A 29 9.54 -8.52 -14.15
C LEU A 29 8.47 -8.51 -15.26
N ILE A 30 7.19 -8.48 -14.88
CA ILE A 30 6.07 -8.50 -15.80
C ILE A 30 5.72 -7.13 -16.38
N ARG A 31 6.38 -6.05 -15.95
CA ARG A 31 6.07 -4.67 -16.33
C ARG A 31 7.08 -4.18 -17.37
N LYS A 32 6.60 -3.34 -18.28
CA LYS A 32 7.44 -2.65 -19.26
C LYS A 32 8.29 -1.56 -18.61
N GLU A 33 9.31 -1.10 -19.34
CA GLU A 33 10.22 0.01 -18.99
C GLU A 33 9.51 1.33 -18.63
N THR A 34 8.23 1.49 -19.00
CA THR A 34 7.41 2.66 -18.65
C THR A 34 6.96 2.68 -17.18
N PHE A 35 7.22 1.63 -16.39
CA PHE A 35 6.77 1.51 -15.00
C PHE A 35 7.16 2.71 -14.14
N VAL A 36 8.41 3.17 -14.24
CA VAL A 36 8.90 4.28 -13.41
C VAL A 36 8.20 5.59 -13.74
N GLN A 37 7.98 5.84 -15.03
CA GLN A 37 7.25 7.02 -15.51
C GLN A 37 5.78 7.00 -15.03
N GLU A 38 5.11 5.85 -15.10
CA GLU A 38 3.72 5.71 -14.61
C GLU A 38 3.60 5.99 -13.11
N GLN A 39 4.61 5.63 -12.30
CA GLN A 39 4.61 5.99 -10.87
C GLN A 39 4.56 7.51 -10.70
N PHE A 40 5.39 8.26 -11.42
CA PHE A 40 5.44 9.72 -11.33
C PHE A 40 4.16 10.39 -11.84
N GLU A 41 3.59 9.89 -12.92
CA GLU A 41 2.32 10.39 -13.46
C GLU A 41 1.20 10.27 -12.42
N LYS A 42 1.13 9.14 -11.70
CA LYS A 42 0.14 8.95 -10.64
C LYS A 42 0.39 9.80 -9.40
N VAL A 43 1.64 9.98 -8.98
CA VAL A 43 1.93 10.92 -7.88
C VAL A 43 1.56 12.35 -8.30
N ALA A 44 1.81 12.74 -9.55
CA ALA A 44 1.40 14.04 -10.07
C ALA A 44 -0.13 14.18 -10.13
N GLU A 45 -0.87 13.11 -10.45
CA GLU A 45 -2.33 13.08 -10.35
C GLU A 45 -2.82 13.28 -8.91
N LEU A 46 -2.23 12.60 -7.92
CA LEU A 46 -2.55 12.83 -6.50
C LEU A 46 -2.34 14.28 -6.10
N VAL A 47 -1.19 14.86 -6.45
CA VAL A 47 -0.88 16.28 -6.18
C VAL A 47 -1.89 17.19 -6.87
N SER A 48 -2.25 16.90 -8.12
CA SER A 48 -3.26 17.66 -8.84
C SER A 48 -4.64 17.59 -8.19
N TRP A 49 -5.08 16.42 -7.74
CA TRP A 49 -6.33 16.26 -7.01
C TRP A 49 -6.30 16.98 -5.67
N SER A 50 -5.20 16.87 -4.92
CA SER A 50 -4.99 17.58 -3.65
C SER A 50 -5.17 19.08 -3.81
N ASN A 51 -4.51 19.66 -4.82
CA ASN A 51 -4.61 21.10 -5.10
C ASN A 51 -6.01 21.48 -5.60
N GLN A 52 -6.61 20.69 -6.50
CA GLN A 52 -7.94 20.94 -7.03
C GLN A 52 -9.03 20.91 -5.94
N TYR A 53 -8.99 19.91 -5.06
CA TYR A 53 -9.99 19.72 -4.02
C TYR A 53 -9.66 20.45 -2.72
N GLN A 54 -8.49 21.11 -2.64
CA GLN A 54 -7.99 21.76 -1.43
C GLN A 54 -7.96 20.76 -0.26
N ALA A 55 -7.48 19.55 -0.53
CA ALA A 55 -7.59 18.40 0.37
C ALA A 55 -6.20 17.77 0.58
N PRO A 56 -5.64 17.75 1.80
CA PRO A 56 -4.35 17.12 2.04
C PRO A 56 -4.40 15.62 1.74
N ILE A 57 -3.28 15.13 1.22
CA ILE A 57 -3.07 13.69 0.99
C ILE A 57 -2.66 13.05 2.32
N LEU A 58 -3.37 11.99 2.71
CA LEU A 58 -3.05 11.11 3.84
C LEU A 58 -2.58 9.76 3.28
N CYS A 59 -1.28 9.51 3.39
CA CYS A 59 -0.62 8.29 2.94
C CYS A 59 -0.46 7.31 4.10
N ALA A 60 -1.21 6.20 4.06
CA ALA A 60 -1.21 5.19 5.13
C ALA A 60 -0.03 4.19 5.04
N GLY A 61 1.14 4.65 4.61
CA GLY A 61 2.40 3.91 4.60
C GLY A 61 2.78 3.31 3.25
N ASP A 62 3.99 2.74 3.23
CA ASP A 62 4.65 2.16 2.05
C ASP A 62 4.66 3.12 0.86
N MET A 63 5.09 4.35 1.13
CA MET A 63 5.32 5.34 0.08
C MET A 63 6.46 4.87 -0.84
N LEU A 64 7.50 4.25 -0.26
CA LEU A 64 8.66 3.74 -0.98
C LEU A 64 8.70 2.22 -0.90
N ASP A 65 9.11 1.56 -1.99
CA ASP A 65 9.24 0.09 -2.03
C ASP A 65 10.37 -0.44 -1.14
N SER A 66 11.33 0.41 -0.79
CA SER A 66 12.38 0.06 0.15
C SER A 66 13.03 1.29 0.77
N ASN A 67 13.80 1.08 1.84
CA ASN A 67 14.70 2.07 2.44
C ASN A 67 15.87 2.53 1.53
N LYS A 68 15.94 2.05 0.28
CA LYS A 68 16.90 2.49 -0.73
C LYS A 68 16.17 2.88 -2.01
N ILE A 69 16.56 4.01 -2.58
CA ILE A 69 16.02 4.49 -3.85
C ILE A 69 17.12 5.20 -4.63
N SER A 70 17.07 5.15 -5.96
CA SER A 70 18.04 5.89 -6.78
C SER A 70 17.83 7.40 -6.60
N PHE A 71 18.92 8.17 -6.62
CA PHE A 71 18.84 9.63 -6.54
C PHE A 71 17.97 10.25 -7.64
N SER A 72 17.98 9.67 -8.85
CA SER A 72 17.13 10.14 -9.95
C SER A 72 15.64 10.03 -9.60
N VAL A 73 15.21 8.88 -9.07
CA VAL A 73 13.81 8.65 -8.71
C VAL A 73 13.42 9.48 -7.48
N TYR A 74 14.31 9.56 -6.49
CA TYR A 74 14.13 10.38 -5.31
C TYR A 74 13.92 11.86 -5.65
N ASN A 75 14.82 12.44 -6.47
CA ASN A 75 14.77 13.86 -6.82
C ASN A 75 13.51 14.18 -7.61
N GLU A 76 13.09 13.30 -8.52
CA GLU A 76 11.88 13.49 -9.31
C GLU A 76 10.62 13.37 -8.46
N LEU A 77 10.55 12.37 -7.57
CA LEU A 77 9.48 12.25 -6.58
C LEU A 77 9.38 13.51 -5.71
N GLN A 78 10.51 13.96 -5.15
CA GLN A 78 10.58 15.16 -4.32
C GLN A 78 10.07 16.40 -5.09
N ARG A 79 10.50 16.56 -6.35
CA ARG A 79 10.07 17.68 -7.21
C ARG A 79 8.56 17.70 -7.42
N ILE A 80 7.94 16.54 -7.64
CA ILE A 80 6.48 16.42 -7.84
C ILE A 80 5.75 16.75 -6.53
N LEU A 81 6.20 16.20 -5.41
CA LEU A 81 5.58 16.39 -4.10
C LEU A 81 5.65 17.84 -3.60
N LEU A 82 6.74 18.55 -3.87
CA LEU A 82 6.88 19.97 -3.56
C LEU A 82 5.94 20.89 -4.36
N ALA A 83 5.25 20.37 -5.38
CA ALA A 83 4.21 21.12 -6.10
C ALA A 83 2.83 21.04 -5.40
N ALA A 84 2.69 20.24 -4.34
CA ALA A 84 1.47 20.20 -3.55
C ALA A 84 1.34 21.46 -2.68
N GLU A 85 0.14 22.04 -2.66
CA GLU A 85 -0.19 23.16 -1.75
C GLU A 85 -0.14 22.72 -0.28
N PHE A 86 -0.41 21.43 -0.04
CA PHE A 86 -0.30 20.77 1.26
C PHE A 86 0.67 19.59 1.12
N PRO A 87 1.80 19.57 1.85
CA PRO A 87 2.66 18.40 1.87
C PRO A 87 1.87 17.17 2.35
N PRO A 88 1.97 16.00 1.68
CA PRO A 88 1.29 14.79 2.13
C PRO A 88 1.68 14.42 3.56
N TYR A 89 0.69 13.99 4.34
CA TYR A 89 0.91 13.38 5.65
C TYR A 89 1.13 11.89 5.47
N VAL A 90 2.20 11.35 6.05
CA VAL A 90 2.65 9.98 5.78
C VAL A 90 2.96 9.30 7.09
N ILE A 91 2.52 8.06 7.28
CA ILE A 91 3.04 7.18 8.33
C ILE A 91 4.05 6.23 7.71
N ARG A 92 4.97 5.67 8.51
CA ARG A 92 5.88 4.63 8.02
C ARG A 92 5.11 3.33 7.73
N GLY A 93 5.30 2.74 6.57
CA GLY A 93 4.99 1.34 6.34
C GLY A 93 6.16 0.41 6.69
N ASN A 94 6.03 -0.88 6.42
CA ASN A 94 7.12 -1.83 6.67
C ASN A 94 8.27 -1.68 5.66
N HIS A 95 8.00 -1.22 4.44
CA HIS A 95 9.03 -1.02 3.41
C HIS A 95 9.84 0.26 3.60
N ASP A 96 9.25 1.27 4.26
CA ASP A 96 9.87 2.57 4.47
C ASP A 96 11.04 2.55 5.50
N ALA A 97 11.16 1.49 6.31
CA ALA A 97 12.12 1.39 7.41
C ALA A 97 13.31 0.46 7.14
N TYR A 98 14.40 0.64 7.89
CA TYR A 98 15.53 -0.31 7.88
C TYR A 98 15.17 -1.58 8.65
N PHE A 99 15.16 -2.74 7.98
CA PHE A 99 14.91 -4.04 8.64
C PHE A 99 13.61 -4.09 9.47
N HIS A 100 12.57 -3.37 9.04
CA HIS A 100 11.32 -3.20 9.78
C HIS A 100 11.50 -2.62 11.21
N SER A 101 12.54 -1.82 11.43
CA SER A 101 12.78 -1.16 12.70
C SER A 101 11.91 0.09 12.87
N ASP A 102 11.81 0.58 14.12
CA ASP A 102 11.16 1.85 14.42
C ASP A 102 12.05 3.06 14.07
N ASP A 103 13.35 2.82 13.81
CA ASP A 103 14.30 3.87 13.46
C ASP A 103 14.31 4.12 11.96
N VAL A 104 13.58 5.16 11.56
CA VAL A 104 13.54 5.66 10.18
C VAL A 104 14.58 6.76 9.93
N SER A 105 15.46 7.06 10.89
CA SER A 105 16.51 8.07 10.69
C SER A 105 17.43 7.67 9.54
N GLY A 106 17.74 8.63 8.67
CA GLY A 106 18.56 8.38 7.47
C GLY A 106 17.89 7.50 6.41
N THR A 107 16.57 7.27 6.48
CA THR A 107 15.81 6.69 5.36
C THR A 107 15.48 7.76 4.32
N PRO A 108 15.20 7.39 3.06
CA PRO A 108 14.73 8.34 2.07
C PRO A 108 13.39 8.99 2.44
N LEU A 109 12.51 8.28 3.16
CA LEU A 109 11.25 8.87 3.67
C LEU A 109 11.55 10.07 4.58
N MET A 110 12.52 9.96 5.48
CA MET A 110 12.93 11.09 6.32
C MET A 110 13.66 12.19 5.56
N GLY A 111 14.40 11.86 4.50
CA GLY A 111 14.92 12.86 3.58
C GLY A 111 13.82 13.72 2.94
N LEU A 112 12.72 13.08 2.51
CA LEU A 112 11.56 13.79 1.96
C LEU A 112 10.91 14.67 3.02
N HIS A 113 10.79 14.17 4.26
CA HIS A 113 10.28 14.93 5.40
C HIS A 113 11.11 16.19 5.67
N ASP A 114 12.43 16.03 5.81
CA ASP A 114 13.34 17.11 6.17
C ASP A 114 13.42 18.19 5.07
N SER A 115 13.12 17.81 3.82
CA SER A 115 12.99 18.75 2.71
C SER A 115 11.65 19.50 2.65
N GLY A 116 10.67 19.11 3.45
CA GLY A 116 9.30 19.63 3.43
C GLY A 116 8.42 19.06 2.31
N ALA A 117 8.90 18.07 1.55
CA ALA A 117 8.12 17.42 0.50
C ALA A 117 6.99 16.55 1.07
N VAL A 118 7.16 16.01 2.28
CA VAL A 118 6.13 15.27 3.03
C VAL A 118 6.17 15.64 4.51
N ARG A 119 5.12 15.27 5.25
CA ARG A 119 5.04 15.34 6.72
C ARG A 119 4.91 13.94 7.28
N VAL A 120 6.00 13.39 7.82
CA VAL A 120 5.96 12.09 8.48
C VAL A 120 5.35 12.25 9.87
N ILE A 121 4.30 11.47 10.15
CA ILE A 121 3.55 11.53 11.40
C ILE A 121 3.79 10.26 12.21
N SER A 122 4.08 10.45 13.49
CA SER A 122 4.06 9.40 14.50
C SER A 122 3.29 9.93 15.72
N GLY A 123 2.18 9.29 16.07
CA GLY A 123 1.27 9.75 17.11
C GLY A 123 0.27 10.80 16.61
N MET A 124 -0.03 11.80 17.44
CA MET A 124 -1.11 12.76 17.17
C MET A 124 -0.60 14.01 16.44
N CYS A 125 -1.35 14.44 15.42
CA CYS A 125 -1.14 15.69 14.69
C CYS A 125 -2.49 16.39 14.45
N GLU A 126 -2.57 17.68 14.73
CA GLU A 126 -3.76 18.47 14.37
C GLU A 126 -3.71 18.79 12.87
N LEU A 127 -4.74 18.37 12.13
CA LEU A 127 -4.85 18.59 10.69
C LEU A 127 -5.45 19.98 10.40
N GLU A 128 -6.54 20.28 11.10
CA GLU A 128 -7.22 21.59 11.15
C GLU A 128 -7.90 21.70 12.52
N SER A 129 -8.32 22.91 12.91
CA SER A 129 -8.99 23.16 14.18
C SER A 129 -10.13 22.18 14.44
N GLY A 130 -9.94 21.29 15.42
CA GLY A 130 -10.92 20.30 15.84
C GLY A 130 -10.85 18.95 15.10
N THR A 131 -9.85 18.72 14.25
CA THR A 131 -9.60 17.44 13.57
C THR A 131 -8.19 16.94 13.90
N VAL A 132 -8.10 15.74 14.47
CA VAL A 132 -6.85 15.12 14.92
C VAL A 132 -6.58 13.87 14.11
N LEU A 133 -5.42 13.85 13.46
CA LEU A 133 -4.86 12.68 12.81
C LEU A 133 -4.01 11.90 13.82
N HIS A 134 -4.28 10.60 13.93
CA HIS A 134 -3.51 9.65 14.73
C HIS A 134 -2.74 8.74 13.77
N GLY A 135 -1.45 9.01 13.59
CA GLY A 135 -0.57 8.23 12.75
C GLY A 135 0.02 7.04 13.51
N CYS A 136 -0.18 5.83 13.00
CA CYS A 136 0.31 4.57 13.53
C CYS A 136 1.07 3.84 12.44
N GLY A 137 2.40 3.96 12.47
CA GLY A 137 3.25 3.23 11.54
C GLY A 137 3.18 1.72 11.73
N PHE A 138 3.86 0.99 10.86
CA PHE A 138 3.94 -0.47 10.95
C PHE A 138 4.45 -0.94 12.33
N GLY A 139 3.61 -1.67 13.06
CA GLY A 139 3.94 -2.17 14.41
C GLY A 139 3.60 -1.22 15.56
N ASP A 140 3.20 0.02 15.27
CA ASP A 140 2.71 0.96 16.28
C ASP A 140 1.29 0.60 16.73
N SER A 141 0.93 1.03 17.95
CA SER A 141 -0.43 0.90 18.46
C SER A 141 -1.16 2.24 18.45
N PRO A 142 -2.47 2.28 18.12
CA PRO A 142 -3.28 3.48 18.20
C PRO A 142 -3.29 4.12 19.59
N GLY A 143 -3.21 5.45 19.60
CA GLY A 143 -3.45 6.25 20.81
C GLY A 143 -4.93 6.33 21.18
N THR A 144 -5.25 7.16 22.17
CA THR A 144 -6.64 7.40 22.58
C THR A 144 -7.23 8.57 21.77
N PRO A 145 -8.44 8.44 21.21
CA PRO A 145 -9.14 9.55 20.57
C PRO A 145 -9.29 10.78 21.48
N VAL A 146 -9.16 11.97 20.89
CA VAL A 146 -9.29 13.26 21.57
C VAL A 146 -10.77 13.64 21.65
N LYS A 147 -11.29 13.79 22.87
CA LYS A 147 -12.70 14.13 23.10
C LYS A 147 -13.06 15.50 22.50
N GLY A 148 -14.14 15.54 21.74
CA GLY A 148 -14.65 16.77 21.12
C GLY A 148 -13.96 17.15 19.82
N CYS A 149 -13.10 16.29 19.28
CA CYS A 149 -12.50 16.42 17.96
C CYS A 149 -13.02 15.32 17.04
N ILE A 150 -12.89 15.54 15.73
CA ILE A 150 -12.95 14.48 14.72
C ILE A 150 -11.61 13.75 14.77
N ASN A 151 -11.63 12.44 15.01
CA ASN A 151 -10.43 11.62 15.17
C ASN A 151 -10.28 10.67 13.98
N ILE A 152 -9.19 10.85 13.23
CA ILE A 152 -8.83 9.99 12.09
C ILE A 152 -7.70 9.07 12.53
N LEU A 153 -7.91 7.76 12.46
CA LEU A 153 -6.85 6.77 12.66
C LEU A 153 -6.24 6.41 11.32
N MET A 154 -4.96 6.73 11.12
CA MET A 154 -4.19 6.31 9.95
C MET A 154 -3.18 5.25 10.37
N MET A 155 -3.26 4.05 9.79
CA MET A 155 -2.48 2.91 10.24
C MET A 155 -1.92 2.04 9.11
N HIS A 156 -0.72 1.53 9.31
CA HIS A 156 -0.12 0.54 8.44
C HIS A 156 -0.24 -0.85 9.09
N THR A 157 -1.44 -1.41 8.97
CA THR A 157 -1.81 -2.71 9.54
C THR A 157 -2.65 -3.47 8.51
N PRO A 158 -2.48 -4.80 8.38
CA PRO A 158 -3.24 -5.59 7.42
C PRO A 158 -4.75 -5.60 7.74
N VAL A 159 -5.53 -4.82 7.00
CA VAL A 159 -6.99 -4.74 7.14
C VAL A 159 -7.69 -5.32 5.91
N PHE A 160 -8.54 -6.32 6.13
CA PHE A 160 -9.27 -7.05 5.09
C PHE A 160 -10.76 -6.83 5.19
N CYS A 161 -11.44 -6.67 4.05
CA CYS A 161 -12.89 -6.48 4.07
C CYS A 161 -13.73 -7.74 4.04
N LYS A 162 -13.20 -8.83 3.49
CA LYS A 162 -13.93 -10.09 3.31
C LYS A 162 -13.47 -11.14 4.29
N LYS A 163 -12.18 -11.47 4.25
CA LYS A 163 -11.60 -12.57 5.02
C LYS A 163 -10.13 -12.28 5.26
N VAL A 164 -9.68 -12.50 6.50
CA VAL A 164 -8.26 -12.56 6.82
C VAL A 164 -7.72 -13.91 6.32
N PRO A 165 -6.68 -13.92 5.47
CA PRO A 165 -6.03 -15.15 5.05
C PRO A 165 -5.49 -15.94 6.25
N HIS A 166 -5.65 -17.26 6.24
CA HIS A 166 -5.26 -18.14 7.36
C HIS A 166 -3.78 -18.05 7.76
N PHE A 167 -2.91 -17.62 6.85
CA PHE A 167 -1.48 -17.45 7.09
C PHE A 167 -1.13 -16.10 7.71
N MET A 168 -2.04 -15.14 7.72
CA MET A 168 -1.81 -13.79 8.25
C MET A 168 -2.44 -13.66 9.63
N LYS A 169 -1.62 -13.90 10.66
CA LYS A 169 -2.08 -13.94 12.06
C LYS A 169 -2.52 -12.59 12.60
N ASP A 170 -1.91 -11.52 12.11
CA ASP A 170 -2.13 -10.16 12.61
C ASP A 170 -3.16 -9.37 11.78
N GLY A 171 -3.75 -10.02 10.76
CA GLY A 171 -4.77 -9.42 9.92
C GLY A 171 -6.07 -9.13 10.69
N ILE A 172 -6.70 -8.01 10.37
CA ILE A 172 -7.92 -7.52 11.02
C ILE A 172 -9.03 -7.44 9.96
N LEU A 173 -10.26 -7.82 10.31
CA LEU A 173 -11.38 -7.51 9.44
C LEU A 173 -11.79 -6.05 9.61
N ALA A 174 -12.11 -5.36 8.51
CA ALA A 174 -12.64 -4.00 8.56
C ALA A 174 -13.89 -3.89 9.44
N ALA A 175 -14.70 -4.96 9.52
CA ALA A 175 -15.87 -5.03 10.40
C ALA A 175 -15.54 -4.98 11.90
N ASP A 176 -14.33 -5.41 12.27
CA ASP A 176 -13.90 -5.52 13.66
C ASP A 176 -13.07 -4.32 14.11
N LEU A 177 -12.75 -3.41 13.19
CA LEU A 177 -11.80 -2.32 13.44
C LEU A 177 -12.33 -1.34 14.49
N GLU A 178 -13.59 -0.93 14.38
CA GLU A 178 -14.26 -0.04 15.35
C GLU A 178 -14.35 -0.69 16.75
N ALA A 179 -14.57 -2.00 16.82
CA ALA A 179 -14.62 -2.71 18.10
C ALA A 179 -13.22 -2.83 18.73
N ARG A 180 -12.18 -2.99 17.91
CA ARG A 180 -10.79 -3.11 18.36
C ARG A 180 -10.18 -1.77 18.77
N PHE A 181 -10.54 -0.71 18.06
CA PHE A 181 -10.04 0.66 18.29
C PHE A 181 -11.22 1.62 18.38
N PRO A 182 -11.97 1.63 19.49
CA PRO A 182 -13.20 2.43 19.59
C PRO A 182 -12.92 3.92 19.71
N GLY A 183 -13.86 4.72 19.19
CA GLY A 183 -13.90 6.17 19.39
C GLY A 183 -13.21 7.01 18.32
N PHE A 184 -12.66 6.40 17.27
CA PHE A 184 -12.27 7.12 16.06
C PHE A 184 -13.46 7.24 15.11
N ASP A 185 -13.50 8.34 14.36
CA ASP A 185 -14.56 8.68 13.41
C ASP A 185 -14.25 8.15 12.00
N LEU A 186 -12.97 7.97 11.67
CA LEU A 186 -12.51 7.48 10.38
C LEU A 186 -11.25 6.62 10.55
N TYR A 187 -11.17 5.53 9.79
CA TYR A 187 -10.03 4.60 9.80
C TYR A 187 -9.47 4.44 8.40
N LEU A 188 -8.18 4.73 8.27
CA LEU A 188 -7.43 4.72 7.02
C LEU A 188 -6.32 3.67 7.16
N ALA A 189 -6.40 2.59 6.39
CA ALA A 189 -5.44 1.50 6.44
C ALA A 189 -4.73 1.32 5.08
N GLY A 190 -3.45 0.97 5.12
CA GLY A 190 -2.62 1.02 3.93
C GLY A 190 -1.55 -0.06 3.78
N ASP A 191 -1.76 -1.26 4.31
CA ASP A 191 -0.86 -2.43 4.12
C ASP A 191 -1.41 -3.43 3.09
N ILE A 192 -2.73 -3.46 2.91
CA ILE A 192 -3.39 -4.40 1.99
C ILE A 192 -3.60 -3.74 0.63
N HIS A 193 -2.98 -4.32 -0.40
CA HIS A 193 -3.03 -3.83 -1.77
C HIS A 193 -4.39 -3.99 -2.48
N GLU A 194 -5.39 -4.61 -1.83
CA GLU A 194 -6.78 -4.70 -2.33
C GLU A 194 -7.63 -3.58 -1.70
N PRO A 195 -8.21 -2.67 -2.51
CA PRO A 195 -8.99 -1.55 -2.01
C PRO A 195 -10.30 -2.02 -1.42
N CYS A 196 -10.76 -1.28 -0.42
CA CYS A 196 -12.08 -1.46 0.14
C CYS A 196 -12.54 -0.23 0.92
N SER A 197 -13.83 0.07 0.84
CA SER A 197 -14.51 0.96 1.78
C SER A 197 -15.67 0.22 2.45
N LYS A 198 -15.74 0.31 3.79
CA LYS A 198 -16.81 -0.26 4.60
C LYS A 198 -17.11 0.66 5.79
N GLY A 199 -18.15 1.48 5.66
CA GLY A 199 -18.52 2.44 6.68
C GLY A 199 -17.43 3.51 6.87
N SER A 200 -16.89 3.61 8.08
CA SER A 200 -15.81 4.53 8.44
C SER A 200 -14.41 4.00 8.06
N VAL A 201 -14.30 2.76 7.57
CA VAL A 201 -13.02 2.11 7.26
C VAL A 201 -12.73 2.20 5.76
N ASN A 202 -11.54 2.70 5.41
CA ASN A 202 -11.03 2.78 4.05
C ASN A 202 -9.65 2.13 3.94
N VAL A 203 -9.50 1.27 2.93
CA VAL A 203 -8.24 0.67 2.48
C VAL A 203 -8.06 1.09 1.02
N SER A 204 -7.03 1.87 0.69
CA SER A 204 -6.82 2.38 -0.68
C SER A 204 -6.33 1.33 -1.66
N GLY A 205 -5.69 0.27 -1.17
CA GLY A 205 -4.95 -0.64 -2.02
C GLY A 205 -3.70 0.02 -2.62
N SER A 206 -3.05 -0.68 -3.55
CA SER A 206 -1.81 -0.20 -4.16
C SER A 206 -2.02 0.84 -5.25
N MET A 207 -1.13 1.83 -5.35
CA MET A 207 -1.19 2.80 -6.45
C MET A 207 -0.82 2.17 -7.82
N MET A 208 -0.04 1.09 -7.77
CA MET A 208 0.51 0.41 -8.95
C MET A 208 -0.07 -0.98 -9.14
N ARG A 209 0.00 -1.45 -10.39
CA ARG A 209 -0.21 -2.86 -10.76
C ARG A 209 1.15 -3.53 -10.91
N SER A 210 1.62 -4.25 -9.91
CA SER A 210 2.99 -4.80 -9.88
C SER A 210 3.03 -6.31 -10.11
N THR A 211 1.89 -6.99 -10.06
CA THR A 211 1.77 -8.45 -10.21
C THR A 211 0.78 -8.84 -11.32
N ALA A 212 0.88 -10.08 -11.81
CA ALA A 212 0.04 -10.56 -12.92
C ALA A 212 -1.44 -10.64 -12.52
N LEU A 213 -1.71 -10.85 -11.23
CA LEU A 213 -3.06 -10.85 -10.67
C LEU A 213 -3.72 -9.47 -10.68
N GLN A 214 -2.95 -8.40 -10.92
CA GLN A 214 -3.43 -7.03 -10.92
C GLN A 214 -3.74 -6.51 -12.33
N GLN A 215 -3.91 -7.35 -13.35
CA GLN A 215 -4.22 -6.89 -14.71
C GLN A 215 -5.46 -5.99 -14.77
N ASP A 216 -6.56 -6.48 -14.19
CA ASP A 216 -7.85 -5.77 -14.12
C ASP A 216 -7.98 -4.87 -12.88
N TYR A 217 -6.94 -4.84 -12.03
CA TYR A 217 -6.92 -3.98 -10.86
C TYR A 217 -6.99 -2.51 -11.29
N LYS A 218 -7.87 -1.75 -10.65
CA LYS A 218 -8.02 -0.32 -10.85
C LYS A 218 -7.50 0.41 -9.61
N PRO A 219 -6.25 0.91 -9.64
CA PRO A 219 -5.72 1.75 -8.58
C PRO A 219 -6.62 2.94 -8.34
N ARG A 220 -6.82 3.30 -7.07
CA ARG A 220 -7.67 4.41 -6.68
C ARG A 220 -7.18 5.07 -5.39
N ALA A 221 -7.62 6.30 -5.18
CA ALA A 221 -7.59 6.98 -3.90
C ALA A 221 -9.03 7.26 -3.45
N TYR A 222 -9.22 7.66 -2.19
CA TYR A 222 -10.52 8.08 -1.68
C TYR A 222 -10.51 9.57 -1.34
N LEU A 223 -11.38 10.35 -1.98
CA LEU A 223 -11.70 11.71 -1.55
C LEU A 223 -12.80 11.62 -0.49
N ILE A 224 -12.53 12.12 0.72
CA ILE A 224 -13.42 12.00 1.86
C ILE A 224 -13.74 13.39 2.39
N ASP A 225 -15.03 13.68 2.49
CA ASP A 225 -15.56 14.90 3.08
C ASP A 225 -15.91 14.63 4.55
N LEU A 226 -15.14 15.20 5.48
CA LEU A 226 -15.24 14.86 6.90
C LEU A 226 -16.48 15.44 7.57
N ASP A 227 -17.08 16.49 7.00
CA ASP A 227 -18.30 17.09 7.57
C ASP A 227 -19.54 16.27 7.22
N SER A 228 -19.63 15.81 5.97
CA SER A 228 -20.77 15.04 5.48
C SER A 228 -20.60 13.52 5.61
N GLY A 229 -19.37 13.05 5.76
CA GLY A 229 -19.00 11.64 5.66
C GLY A 229 -19.05 11.08 4.24
N ALA A 230 -19.24 11.93 3.21
CA ALA A 230 -19.28 11.49 1.83
C ALA A 230 -17.90 11.01 1.36
N GLN A 231 -17.87 9.93 0.59
CA GLN A 231 -16.66 9.33 0.06
C GLN A 231 -16.80 9.14 -1.45
N GLU A 232 -15.77 9.51 -2.20
CA GLU A 232 -15.67 9.36 -3.65
C GLU A 232 -14.38 8.61 -4.02
N GLU A 233 -14.48 7.66 -4.95
CA GLU A 233 -13.31 6.96 -5.49
C GLU A 233 -12.68 7.80 -6.62
N LEU A 234 -11.43 8.20 -6.43
CA LEU A 234 -10.62 8.85 -7.46
C LEU A 234 -9.76 7.79 -8.15
N TYR A 235 -10.03 7.52 -9.41
CA TYR A 235 -9.30 6.51 -10.18
C TYR A 235 -8.09 7.13 -10.88
N PHE A 236 -6.94 6.50 -10.72
CA PHE A 236 -5.73 6.87 -11.45
C PHE A 236 -5.86 6.56 -12.94
N THR A 237 -5.11 7.30 -13.76
CA THR A 237 -4.99 6.98 -15.18
C THR A 237 -4.54 5.53 -15.39
N LEU A 238 -5.33 4.78 -16.16
CA LEU A 238 -5.05 3.40 -16.52
C LEU A 238 -4.37 3.35 -17.89
N HIS A 239 -3.06 3.17 -17.89
CA HIS A 239 -2.33 2.88 -19.12
C HIS A 239 -2.63 1.45 -19.57
N LYS A 240 -2.98 1.27 -20.84
CA LYS A 240 -3.14 -0.05 -21.45
C LYS A 240 -1.76 -0.63 -21.79
N ASP A 241 -1.70 -1.95 -21.93
CA ASP A 241 -0.52 -2.65 -22.44
C ASP A 241 0.76 -2.40 -21.63
N VAL A 242 0.65 -2.27 -20.31
CA VAL A 242 1.79 -2.01 -19.40
C VAL A 242 2.54 -3.26 -18.96
N PHE A 243 2.01 -4.43 -19.32
CA PHE A 243 2.59 -5.73 -18.99
C PHE A 243 3.33 -6.31 -20.19
N GLU A 244 4.41 -7.03 -19.92
CA GLU A 244 5.13 -7.83 -20.91
C GLU A 244 4.28 -9.05 -21.29
N GLU A 245 3.69 -9.03 -22.48
CA GLU A 245 2.77 -10.06 -22.96
C GLU A 245 3.35 -11.47 -22.88
N ALA A 246 4.65 -11.63 -23.14
CA ALA A 246 5.35 -12.91 -23.10
C ALA A 246 5.42 -13.55 -21.69
N LEU A 247 5.13 -12.79 -20.63
CA LEU A 247 5.20 -13.23 -19.24
C LEU A 247 3.82 -13.32 -18.57
N VAL A 248 2.77 -12.92 -19.28
CA VAL A 248 1.39 -13.11 -18.84
C VAL A 248 1.03 -14.58 -19.07
N VAL A 249 1.09 -15.37 -18.01
CA VAL A 249 0.55 -16.73 -18.02
C VAL A 249 -0.93 -16.63 -17.70
N GLU A 250 -1.80 -17.00 -18.65
CA GLU A 250 -3.21 -17.26 -18.35
C GLU A 250 -3.27 -18.47 -17.41
N VAL A 251 -3.61 -18.22 -16.15
CA VAL A 251 -3.89 -19.31 -15.21
C VAL A 251 -5.29 -19.81 -15.53
N GLU A 252 -5.39 -20.88 -16.32
CA GLU A 252 -6.67 -21.58 -16.52
C GLU A 252 -7.22 -22.02 -15.16
N GLU A 253 -8.49 -21.67 -14.88
CA GLU A 253 -9.26 -22.13 -13.72
C GLU A 253 -9.42 -23.66 -13.81
N GLY A 254 -8.43 -24.39 -13.31
CA GLY A 254 -8.38 -25.85 -13.34
C GLY A 254 -7.15 -26.40 -12.62
N TYR A 255 -6.05 -25.64 -12.58
CA TYR A 255 -4.83 -26.08 -11.93
C TYR A 255 -4.90 -26.18 -10.39
N SER A 256 -5.97 -25.70 -9.74
CA SER A 256 -6.01 -25.65 -8.28
C SER A 256 -6.10 -27.04 -7.62
N GLU A 257 -6.79 -28.00 -8.25
CA GLU A 257 -6.89 -29.36 -7.69
C GLU A 257 -5.61 -30.15 -7.97
N GLU A 258 -5.10 -30.12 -9.20
CA GLU A 258 -3.86 -30.80 -9.57
C GLU A 258 -2.62 -30.21 -8.85
N LEU A 259 -2.55 -28.89 -8.65
CA LEU A 259 -1.48 -28.28 -7.84
C LEU A 259 -1.64 -28.61 -6.35
N GLN A 260 -2.87 -28.70 -5.82
CA GLN A 260 -3.08 -29.12 -4.43
C GLN A 260 -2.76 -30.61 -4.22
N GLU A 261 -3.05 -31.45 -5.21
CA GLU A 261 -2.69 -32.87 -5.23
C GLU A 261 -1.17 -33.04 -5.36
N LEU A 262 -0.54 -32.26 -6.24
CA LEU A 262 0.92 -32.17 -6.35
C LEU A 262 1.52 -31.73 -5.00
N VAL A 263 1.07 -30.62 -4.41
CA VAL A 263 1.55 -30.16 -3.09
C VAL A 263 1.31 -31.19 -1.97
N LYS A 264 0.24 -31.99 -2.03
CA LYS A 264 0.00 -33.11 -1.11
C LYS A 264 0.99 -34.26 -1.32
N GLU A 265 1.27 -34.64 -2.55
CA GLU A 265 2.24 -35.69 -2.91
C GLU A 265 3.71 -35.28 -2.70
N LEU A 266 3.95 -33.97 -2.60
CA LEU A 266 5.27 -33.35 -2.47
C LEU A 266 5.79 -33.28 -1.03
N LYS A 267 4.98 -33.65 -0.05
CA LYS A 267 5.41 -33.78 1.34
C LYS A 267 6.22 -35.07 1.52
N THR A 268 7.38 -34.96 2.19
CA THR A 268 8.13 -36.13 2.70
C THR A 268 7.26 -36.97 3.66
N GLU A 269 7.63 -38.23 3.94
CA GLU A 269 6.85 -39.12 4.85
C GLU A 269 6.56 -38.51 6.24
N ASP A 270 7.35 -37.53 6.67
CA ASP A 270 7.18 -36.78 7.92
C ASP A 270 6.42 -35.44 7.78
N GLY A 271 5.99 -35.08 6.57
CA GLY A 271 5.12 -33.93 6.28
C GLY A 271 5.80 -32.55 6.30
N ARG A 272 7.13 -32.48 6.49
CA ARG A 272 7.82 -31.24 6.89
C ARG A 272 8.72 -30.60 5.84
N LYS A 273 9.08 -31.31 4.76
CA LYS A 273 9.88 -30.76 3.66
C LYS A 273 9.31 -31.13 2.28
N VAL A 274 9.52 -30.23 1.33
CA VAL A 274 9.20 -30.43 -0.09
C VAL A 274 10.44 -30.98 -0.79
N ASP A 275 10.30 -32.12 -1.47
CA ASP A 275 11.37 -32.69 -2.29
C ASP A 275 11.37 -32.06 -3.69
N PHE A 276 12.10 -30.94 -3.82
CA PHE A 276 12.22 -30.19 -5.07
C PHE A 276 12.88 -30.98 -6.20
N LYS A 277 13.65 -32.04 -5.91
CA LYS A 277 14.27 -32.90 -6.93
C LYS A 277 13.23 -33.85 -7.54
N LYS A 278 12.26 -34.28 -6.73
CA LYS A 278 11.08 -35.02 -7.18
C LYS A 278 10.12 -34.13 -7.99
N VAL A 279 10.00 -32.84 -7.63
CA VAL A 279 9.26 -31.82 -8.41
C VAL A 279 9.81 -31.70 -9.82
N SER A 280 11.13 -31.50 -9.95
CA SER A 280 11.77 -31.29 -11.25
C SER A 280 11.68 -32.50 -12.16
N TYR A 281 11.74 -33.72 -11.61
CA TYR A 281 11.60 -34.95 -12.39
C TYR A 281 10.18 -35.18 -12.93
N LYS A 282 9.15 -34.84 -12.15
CA LYS A 282 7.75 -34.98 -12.56
C LYS A 282 7.32 -33.90 -13.56
N LEU A 283 7.72 -32.64 -13.34
CA LEU A 283 7.47 -31.55 -14.29
C LEU A 283 8.30 -31.72 -15.57
N GLY A 284 9.55 -32.19 -15.42
CA GLY A 284 10.47 -32.44 -16.53
C GLY A 284 10.07 -33.56 -17.47
N ALA A 285 9.04 -34.36 -17.16
CA ALA A 285 8.50 -35.32 -18.11
C ALA A 285 7.64 -34.68 -19.22
N LYS A 286 7.28 -33.39 -19.10
CA LYS A 286 6.32 -32.74 -20.02
C LYS A 286 6.87 -31.54 -20.81
N ASP A 287 7.95 -30.88 -20.37
CA ASP A 287 8.52 -29.75 -21.13
C ASP A 287 10.03 -29.55 -20.88
N ALA A 288 10.82 -29.57 -21.96
CA ALA A 288 12.27 -29.44 -21.92
C ALA A 288 12.76 -28.03 -21.52
N SER A 289 11.93 -27.00 -21.72
CA SER A 289 12.26 -25.61 -21.36
C SER A 289 12.23 -25.39 -19.85
N VAL A 290 11.28 -26.01 -19.15
CA VAL A 290 11.14 -25.98 -17.69
C VAL A 290 12.32 -26.68 -17.00
N ILE A 291 12.79 -27.81 -17.57
CA ILE A 291 13.98 -28.52 -17.08
C ILE A 291 15.21 -27.61 -17.11
N ARG A 292 15.38 -26.82 -18.18
CA ARG A 292 16.53 -25.94 -18.33
C ARG A 292 16.54 -24.83 -17.28
N ILE A 293 15.40 -24.19 -17.04
CA ILE A 293 15.27 -23.11 -16.04
C ILE A 293 15.50 -23.65 -14.62
N LEU A 294 14.90 -24.80 -14.28
CA LEU A 294 15.10 -25.41 -12.96
C LEU A 294 16.56 -25.81 -12.73
N ASN A 295 17.23 -26.39 -13.74
CA ASN A 295 18.64 -26.75 -13.63
C ASN A 295 19.57 -25.54 -13.53
N GLU A 296 19.23 -24.40 -14.14
CA GLU A 296 19.97 -23.16 -13.94
C GLU A 296 19.81 -22.65 -12.51
N ILE A 297 18.58 -22.64 -11.95
CA ILE A 297 18.31 -22.25 -10.55
C ILE A 297 19.06 -23.15 -9.56
N PHE A 298 19.12 -24.46 -9.79
CA PHE A 298 19.85 -25.37 -8.90
C PHE A 298 21.36 -25.18 -8.97
N LYS A 299 21.92 -24.86 -10.14
CA LYS A 299 23.34 -24.54 -10.26
C LYS A 299 23.73 -23.29 -9.47
N THR A 300 22.87 -22.27 -9.44
CA THR A 300 23.12 -21.06 -8.66
C THR A 300 22.89 -21.22 -7.16
N ALA A 301 22.26 -22.30 -6.71
CA ALA A 301 22.00 -22.58 -5.31
C ALA A 301 23.06 -23.48 -4.64
N GLU A 302 23.95 -24.09 -5.43
CA GLU A 302 25.07 -24.92 -4.96
C GLU A 302 26.43 -24.18 -4.95
N ASP A 303 26.46 -22.92 -5.43
CA ASP A 303 27.58 -21.97 -5.31
C ASP A 303 27.30 -20.89 -4.24
#